data_AF-A0A354UZK9-F1
#
_entry.id   AF-A0A354UZK9-F1
#
_cell.length_a   1.000
_cell.length_b   1.000
_cell.length_c   1.000
_cell.angle_alpha   90.00
_cell.angle_beta   90.00
_cell.angle_gamma   90.00
#
_symmetry.space_group_name_H-M   'P 1'
#
loop_
_entity.id
_entity.type
_entity.pdbx_description
1 polymer ?
#
loop_
_entity_poly.entity_id
_entity_poly.type
_entity_poly.pdbx_seq_one_letter_code
_entity_poly.pdbx_strand_id
1 'polypeptide(L)'
;MAETADDLSAPLGQETVRRKRRLRLPFTGMQAVAVLLGLFLAAFAGFALFNDNPQGGEPMTRIAIRPHDPAEEKPAMAAASGSEPIAKAAIKAGSPDQRTVTIIDGSSGARHDVTISGEASDKTAAGAASSMMAGIDQRLLEKSRYGMIPVMSDGLKPFTAYAAEADRAKAAKMPVVAIVVGGLGVGAAKTTDAIIKLPAAVTLAFTPYGSDPTKLAERARAQRHEILLQIPMEPFDYPDNDPGPQTLLTTLAPEQNLDR
;
A
#
# COMPACT_ATOMS: atom_id res chain seq x y z
N MET A 1 48.80 -26.62 73.80
CA MET A 1 50.15 -26.06 73.59
C MET A 1 49.97 -24.82 72.75
N ALA A 2 50.37 -23.66 73.31
CA ALA A 2 50.54 -22.31 72.72
C ALA A 2 49.42 -21.84 71.76
N GLU A 3 48.55 -20.87 72.09
CA GLU A 3 48.87 -19.48 72.42
C GLU A 3 47.82 -18.92 73.39
N THR A 4 48.09 -18.97 74.69
CA THR A 4 47.37 -18.22 75.73
C THR A 4 48.27 -17.13 76.32
N ALA A 5 49.16 -16.57 75.50
CA ALA A 5 50.27 -15.72 75.95
C ALA A 5 50.29 -14.31 75.34
N ASP A 6 49.40 -14.00 74.38
CA ASP A 6 49.38 -12.67 73.73
C ASP A 6 48.39 -11.69 74.39
N ASP A 7 47.62 -12.16 75.37
CA ASP A 7 46.59 -11.37 76.08
C ASP A 7 47.16 -10.54 77.25
N LEU A 8 48.48 -10.49 77.40
CA LEU A 8 49.18 -9.81 78.50
C LEU A 8 50.00 -8.57 78.07
N SER A 9 49.96 -8.20 76.78
CA SER A 9 50.69 -7.03 76.24
C SER A 9 49.79 -5.93 75.67
N ALA A 10 48.47 -6.02 75.83
CA ALA A 10 47.55 -4.98 75.39
C ALA A 10 47.31 -3.95 76.53
N PRO A 11 47.74 -2.68 76.39
CA PRO A 11 47.62 -1.68 77.44
C PRO A 11 46.16 -1.31 77.74
N LEU A 12 45.83 -1.29 79.03
CA LEU A 12 44.55 -0.90 79.60
C LEU A 12 44.12 0.53 79.19
N GLY A 13 42.89 0.63 78.67
CA GLY A 13 42.01 1.78 78.87
C GLY A 13 42.39 3.10 78.20
N GLN A 14 42.02 3.28 76.92
CA GLN A 14 41.47 4.54 76.38
C GLN A 14 40.55 4.25 75.18
N GLU A 15 39.26 4.03 75.41
CA GLU A 15 38.28 4.17 74.33
C GLU A 15 38.21 5.64 73.93
N THR A 16 38.91 6.03 72.86
CA THR A 16 38.60 7.28 72.18
C THR A 16 37.34 7.06 71.36
N VAL A 17 36.18 7.20 72.02
CA VAL A 17 34.88 7.28 71.34
C VAL A 17 34.94 8.48 70.41
N ARG A 18 35.25 8.23 69.13
CA ARG A 18 35.22 9.22 68.05
C ARG A 18 33.77 9.67 67.91
N ARG A 19 33.39 10.72 68.64
CA ARG A 19 32.06 11.33 68.62
C ARG A 19 31.74 11.68 67.17
N LYS A 20 30.92 10.86 66.50
CA LYS A 20 30.33 11.22 65.20
C LYS A 20 29.55 12.51 65.44
N ARG A 21 30.07 13.64 64.96
CA ARG A 21 29.36 14.92 64.94
C ARG A 21 28.05 14.69 64.21
N ARG A 22 26.96 14.57 64.95
CA ARG A 22 25.62 14.56 64.37
C ARG A 22 25.39 15.98 63.86
N LEU A 23 25.44 16.16 62.54
CA LEU A 23 24.95 17.38 61.91
C LEU A 23 23.48 17.49 62.29
N ARG A 24 23.16 18.43 63.17
CA ARG A 24 21.78 18.78 63.49
C ARG A 24 21.29 19.74 62.41
N LEU A 25 20.68 19.18 61.37
CA LEU A 25 19.90 19.96 60.42
C LEU A 25 18.65 20.51 61.15
N PRO A 26 18.25 21.78 60.91
CA PRO A 26 17.15 22.42 61.63
C PRO A 26 15.75 21.92 61.19
N PHE A 27 15.68 20.89 60.34
CA PHE A 27 14.44 20.36 59.78
C PHE A 27 14.22 18.93 60.24
N THR A 28 12.98 18.59 60.57
CA THR A 28 12.62 17.21 60.93
C THR A 28 12.75 16.30 59.70
N GLY A 29 13.15 15.04 59.88
CA GLY A 29 13.35 14.10 58.76
C GLY A 29 12.12 13.96 57.86
N MET A 30 10.92 14.10 58.42
CA MET A 30 9.66 14.12 57.66
C MET A 30 9.51 15.36 56.77
N GLN A 31 9.97 16.54 57.20
CA GLN A 31 9.95 17.74 56.36
C GLN A 31 10.89 17.61 55.16
N ALA A 32 12.06 17.00 55.36
CA ALA A 32 13.00 16.75 54.25
C ALA A 32 12.38 15.81 53.20
N VAL A 33 11.71 14.74 53.63
CA VAL A 33 11.02 13.79 52.72
C VAL A 33 9.86 14.46 51.99
N ALA A 34 9.06 15.28 52.68
CA ALA A 34 7.94 16.00 52.06
C ALA A 34 8.40 16.98 50.98
N VAL A 35 9.49 17.72 51.22
CA VAL A 35 10.07 18.64 50.23
C VAL A 35 10.62 17.86 49.02
N LEU A 36 11.27 16.73 49.26
CA LEU A 36 11.82 15.89 48.19
C LEU A 36 10.72 15.31 47.29
N LEU A 37 9.64 14.79 47.89
CA LEU A 37 8.48 14.30 47.15
C LEU A 37 7.76 15.43 46.40
N GLY A 38 7.61 16.60 47.01
CA GLY A 38 7.04 17.77 46.35
C GLY A 38 7.85 18.22 45.14
N LEU A 39 9.19 18.26 45.25
CA LEU A 39 10.08 18.56 44.14
C LEU A 39 9.99 17.51 43.03
N PHE A 40 9.93 16.23 43.38
CA PHE A 40 9.77 15.16 42.40
C PHE A 40 8.44 15.27 41.64
N LEU A 41 7.34 15.53 42.34
CA LEU A 41 6.03 15.73 41.73
C LEU A 41 6.00 16.97 40.83
N ALA A 42 6.61 18.07 41.25
CA ALA A 42 6.71 19.29 40.45
C ALA A 42 7.57 19.09 39.20
N ALA A 43 8.70 18.38 39.30
CA ALA A 43 9.54 18.04 38.16
C ALA A 43 8.82 17.09 37.19
N PHE A 44 8.10 16.09 37.70
CA PHE A 44 7.30 15.18 36.89
C PHE A 44 6.14 15.90 36.18
N ALA A 45 5.40 16.75 36.90
CA ALA A 45 4.32 17.54 36.32
C ALA A 45 4.84 18.52 35.26
N GLY A 46 5.98 19.17 35.53
CA GLY A 46 6.66 20.02 34.54
C GLY A 46 7.08 19.24 33.31
N PHE A 47 7.67 18.06 33.48
CA PHE A 47 8.01 17.20 32.35
C PHE A 47 6.75 16.77 31.58
N ALA A 48 5.69 16.32 32.25
CA ALA A 48 4.46 15.89 31.60
C ALA A 48 3.72 17.02 30.84
N LEU A 49 3.75 18.25 31.35
CA LEU A 49 3.08 19.40 30.76
C LEU A 49 3.87 20.08 29.63
N PHE A 50 5.21 20.01 29.67
CA PHE A 50 6.06 20.72 28.71
C PHE A 50 6.83 19.79 27.75
N ASN A 51 6.84 18.47 27.98
CA ASN A 51 7.47 17.50 27.09
C ASN A 51 6.45 16.95 26.08
N ASP A 52 6.20 17.73 25.03
CA ASP A 52 5.49 17.26 23.85
C ASP A 52 6.39 16.27 23.10
N ASN A 53 6.16 14.98 23.33
CA ASN A 53 6.88 13.90 22.66
C ASN A 53 5.94 13.20 21.66
N PRO A 54 5.74 13.75 20.45
CA PRO A 54 4.79 13.26 19.45
C PRO A 54 5.12 11.87 18.89
N GLN A 55 6.23 11.25 19.32
CA GLN A 55 6.67 9.92 18.90
C GLN A 55 6.93 8.97 20.09
N GLY A 56 6.41 9.29 21.28
CA GLY A 56 6.68 8.57 22.54
C GLY A 56 6.19 7.12 22.65
N GLY A 57 5.88 6.43 21.55
CA GLY A 57 5.38 5.05 21.58
C GLY A 57 5.37 4.30 20.24
N GLU A 58 5.88 4.88 19.15
CA GLU A 58 5.88 4.19 17.85
C GLU A 58 7.29 3.70 17.48
N PRO A 59 7.46 2.42 17.12
CA PRO A 59 8.75 1.91 16.67
C PRO A 59 9.10 2.53 15.31
N MET A 60 10.16 3.33 15.28
CA MET A 60 10.68 3.97 14.07
C MET A 60 12.01 3.35 13.64
N THR A 61 12.09 2.89 12.39
CA THR A 61 13.35 2.52 11.74
C THR A 61 13.67 3.54 10.64
N ARG A 62 14.90 4.08 10.64
CA ARG A 62 15.38 5.00 9.60
C ARG A 62 16.33 4.23 8.68
N ILE A 63 15.91 3.97 7.46
CA ILE A 63 16.76 3.37 6.43
C ILE A 63 17.33 4.50 5.57
N ALA A 64 18.66 4.61 5.53
CA ALA A 64 19.34 5.54 4.65
C ALA A 64 19.33 4.99 3.21
N ILE A 65 18.64 5.70 2.31
CA ILE A 65 18.66 5.38 0.88
C ILE A 65 20.01 5.82 0.33
N ARG A 66 20.88 4.85 0.03
CA ARG A 66 22.09 5.12 -0.75
C ARG A 66 21.68 5.36 -2.21
N PRO A 67 22.11 6.44 -2.85
CA PRO A 67 21.93 6.63 -4.28
C PRO A 67 22.61 5.46 -5.03
N HIS A 68 21.89 4.89 -5.98
CA HIS A 68 22.39 3.84 -6.86
C HIS A 68 23.23 4.50 -7.96
N ASP A 69 24.55 4.27 -7.95
CA ASP A 69 25.42 4.60 -9.10
C ASP A 69 25.16 3.58 -10.22
N PRO A 70 24.73 4.01 -11.42
CA PRO A 70 24.39 3.11 -12.53
C PRO A 70 25.63 2.81 -13.38
N ALA A 71 26.70 2.33 -12.75
CA ALA A 71 27.97 2.10 -13.44
C ALA A 71 28.68 0.84 -12.98
N GLU A 72 27.98 -0.29 -12.84
CA GLU A 72 28.59 -1.62 -12.85
C GLU A 72 27.49 -2.69 -12.96
N GLU A 73 27.25 -3.18 -14.18
CA GLU A 73 27.13 -4.60 -14.53
C GLU A 73 26.51 -4.77 -15.91
N LYS A 74 27.37 -5.04 -16.89
CA LYS A 74 27.01 -5.66 -18.15
C LYS A 74 27.80 -6.95 -18.28
N PRO A 75 27.15 -8.12 -18.19
CA PRO A 75 27.64 -9.31 -18.86
C PRO A 75 26.89 -9.51 -20.19
N ALA A 76 27.66 -9.99 -21.15
CA ALA A 76 27.30 -10.18 -22.54
C ALA A 76 26.43 -11.43 -22.78
N MET A 77 25.63 -11.41 -23.86
CA MET A 77 25.47 -12.57 -24.74
C MET A 77 24.99 -12.08 -26.12
N ALA A 78 25.92 -11.99 -27.07
CA ALA A 78 26.08 -12.93 -28.18
C ALA A 78 24.99 -12.78 -29.25
N ALA A 79 25.31 -11.94 -30.25
CA ALA A 79 24.66 -11.91 -31.54
C ALA A 79 24.99 -13.19 -32.32
N ALA A 80 23.96 -13.85 -32.84
CA ALA A 80 24.08 -14.78 -33.95
C ALA A 80 23.14 -14.28 -35.05
N SER A 81 23.74 -13.64 -36.05
CA SER A 81 23.11 -13.27 -37.31
C SER A 81 23.00 -14.49 -38.21
N GLY A 82 21.84 -14.66 -38.84
CA GLY A 82 21.60 -15.64 -39.90
C GLY A 82 20.42 -15.19 -40.77
N SER A 83 20.69 -14.34 -41.74
CA SER A 83 19.86 -14.07 -42.92
C SER A 83 20.54 -14.75 -44.10
N GLU A 84 19.87 -15.56 -44.93
CA GLU A 84 19.16 -15.08 -46.12
C GLU A 84 18.30 -16.20 -46.81
N PRO A 85 17.43 -15.84 -47.78
CA PRO A 85 16.18 -16.53 -48.14
C PRO A 85 16.26 -17.35 -49.45
N ILE A 86 15.15 -18.00 -49.87
CA ILE A 86 14.55 -17.93 -51.23
C ILE A 86 13.38 -18.93 -51.42
N ALA A 87 12.22 -18.34 -51.75
CA ALA A 87 11.18 -18.69 -52.74
C ALA A 87 10.13 -19.82 -52.61
N LYS A 88 8.88 -19.32 -52.75
CA LYS A 88 7.73 -19.76 -53.60
C LYS A 88 6.86 -20.94 -53.15
N ALA A 89 5.61 -20.60 -52.81
CA ALA A 89 4.43 -21.01 -53.59
C ALA A 89 3.19 -20.21 -53.15
N ALA A 90 2.48 -19.64 -54.11
CA ALA A 90 1.22 -18.92 -53.93
C ALA A 90 0.03 -19.88 -54.01
N ILE A 91 -0.96 -19.78 -53.10
CA ILE A 91 -2.34 -20.21 -53.37
C ILE A 91 -3.34 -19.26 -52.70
N LYS A 92 -4.18 -18.70 -53.58
CA LYS A 92 -5.51 -18.07 -53.51
C LYS A 92 -6.26 -17.89 -52.18
N ALA A 93 -6.94 -16.75 -52.16
CA ALA A 93 -8.09 -16.35 -51.34
C ALA A 93 -9.18 -17.43 -51.20
N GLY A 94 -9.77 -17.47 -50.00
CA GLY A 94 -11.03 -18.13 -49.68
C GLY A 94 -11.64 -17.52 -48.42
N SER A 95 -12.84 -16.96 -48.56
CA SER A 95 -13.65 -16.26 -47.55
C SER A 95 -14.02 -17.14 -46.33
N PRO A 96 -14.35 -16.56 -45.16
CA PRO A 96 -14.66 -17.31 -43.96
C PRO A 96 -16.06 -17.95 -44.01
N ASP A 97 -16.03 -19.28 -43.87
CA ASP A 97 -17.00 -20.22 -43.30
C ASP A 97 -18.36 -19.62 -42.84
N GLN A 98 -19.36 -19.62 -43.72
CA GLN A 98 -20.77 -19.55 -43.33
C GLN A 98 -21.29 -20.97 -43.17
N ARG A 99 -21.54 -21.40 -41.92
CA ARG A 99 -22.21 -22.68 -41.64
C ARG A 99 -23.71 -22.51 -41.72
N THR A 100 -24.28 -22.90 -42.87
CA THR A 100 -25.72 -23.08 -43.03
C THR A 100 -26.09 -24.46 -42.49
N VAL A 101 -26.95 -24.52 -41.47
CA VAL A 101 -27.55 -25.77 -40.99
C VAL A 101 -28.97 -25.84 -41.53
N THR A 102 -29.22 -26.77 -42.44
CA THR A 102 -30.55 -26.98 -43.02
C THR A 102 -31.37 -27.86 -42.09
N ILE A 103 -32.41 -27.29 -41.47
CA ILE A 103 -33.36 -28.05 -40.66
C ILE A 103 -34.54 -28.42 -41.56
N ILE A 104 -34.77 -29.72 -41.72
CA ILE A 104 -35.90 -30.26 -42.47
C ILE A 104 -37.00 -30.63 -41.45
N ASP A 105 -38.13 -29.95 -41.51
CA ASP A 105 -39.32 -30.28 -40.72
C ASP A 105 -39.98 -31.56 -41.25
N GLY A 106 -40.01 -32.59 -40.41
CA GLY A 106 -40.45 -33.95 -40.75
C GLY A 106 -41.94 -34.13 -41.00
N SER A 107 -42.77 -33.08 -40.97
CA SER A 107 -44.20 -33.17 -41.26
C SER A 107 -44.66 -32.42 -42.52
N SER A 108 -43.88 -31.45 -43.01
CA SER A 108 -44.30 -30.57 -44.13
C SER A 108 -43.29 -30.44 -45.28
N GLY A 109 -42.04 -30.90 -45.11
CA GLY A 109 -41.03 -30.94 -46.18
C GLY A 109 -40.52 -29.58 -46.68
N ALA A 110 -40.93 -28.47 -46.09
CA ALA A 110 -40.46 -27.13 -46.46
C ALA A 110 -39.07 -26.82 -45.86
N ARG A 111 -38.20 -26.21 -46.66
CA ARG A 111 -36.84 -25.80 -46.25
C ARG A 111 -36.85 -24.34 -45.83
N HIS A 112 -36.35 -24.06 -44.64
CA HIS A 112 -36.15 -22.69 -44.15
C HIS A 112 -34.68 -22.48 -43.77
N ASP A 113 -34.05 -21.49 -44.40
CA ASP A 113 -32.70 -21.05 -44.08
C ASP A 113 -32.79 -19.86 -43.09
N VAL A 114 -32.26 -20.04 -41.88
CA VAL A 114 -32.15 -18.98 -40.88
C VAL A 114 -30.69 -18.60 -40.72
N THR A 115 -30.34 -17.36 -41.10
CA THR A 115 -29.02 -16.77 -40.89
C THR A 115 -28.92 -16.21 -39.48
N ILE A 116 -28.06 -16.78 -38.65
CA ILE A 116 -27.74 -16.25 -37.31
C ILE A 116 -26.61 -15.23 -37.46
N SER A 117 -26.96 -13.94 -37.46
CA SER A 117 -25.99 -12.85 -37.48
C SER A 117 -25.32 -12.70 -36.11
N GLY A 118 -24.05 -13.07 -36.00
CA GLY A 118 -23.22 -12.96 -34.80
C GLY A 118 -22.57 -11.58 -34.57
N GLU A 119 -23.17 -10.48 -35.04
CA GLU A 119 -22.53 -9.14 -35.02
C GLU A 119 -23.16 -8.11 -34.06
N ALA A 120 -24.01 -8.52 -33.11
CA ALA A 120 -24.60 -7.57 -32.14
C ALA A 120 -23.76 -7.38 -30.85
N SER A 121 -22.84 -8.30 -30.55
CA SER A 121 -22.02 -8.25 -29.33
C SER A 121 -20.72 -7.43 -29.50
N ASP A 122 -20.15 -7.36 -30.69
CA ASP A 122 -18.83 -6.76 -30.90
C ASP A 122 -18.87 -5.23 -31.04
N LYS A 123 -19.90 -4.69 -31.73
CA LYS A 123 -20.08 -3.24 -31.90
C LYS A 123 -20.50 -2.55 -30.61
N THR A 124 -21.25 -3.24 -29.75
CA THR A 124 -21.71 -2.76 -28.44
C THR A 124 -20.57 -2.78 -27.41
N ALA A 125 -19.69 -3.80 -27.47
CA ALA A 125 -18.49 -3.88 -26.63
C ALA A 125 -17.42 -2.84 -27.01
N ALA A 126 -17.19 -2.60 -28.30
CA ALA A 126 -16.28 -1.56 -28.77
C ALA A 126 -16.79 -0.14 -28.45
N GLY A 127 -18.09 0.10 -28.59
CA GLY A 127 -18.72 1.36 -28.19
C GLY A 127 -18.70 1.60 -26.66
N ALA A 128 -18.90 0.54 -25.87
CA ALA A 128 -18.78 0.58 -24.41
C ALA A 128 -17.33 0.82 -23.96
N ALA A 129 -16.35 0.12 -24.53
CA ALA A 129 -14.92 0.33 -24.24
C ALA A 129 -14.46 1.75 -24.60
N SER A 130 -14.95 2.32 -25.71
CA SER A 130 -14.62 3.70 -26.10
C SER A 130 -15.24 4.75 -25.17
N SER A 131 -16.42 4.46 -24.58
CA SER A 131 -17.08 5.30 -23.58
C SER A 131 -16.39 5.22 -22.22
N MET A 132 -15.98 4.00 -21.81
CA MET A 132 -15.25 3.72 -20.56
C MET A 132 -13.92 4.49 -20.47
N MET A 133 -13.28 4.76 -21.61
CA MET A 133 -12.00 5.47 -21.68
C MET A 133 -12.10 7.00 -21.74
N ALA A 134 -13.30 7.59 -21.76
CA ALA A 134 -13.49 9.03 -21.99
C ALA A 134 -12.85 9.95 -20.92
N GLY A 135 -12.51 9.40 -19.74
CA GLY A 135 -11.85 10.12 -18.65
C GLY A 135 -10.40 9.69 -18.35
N ILE A 136 -9.80 8.87 -19.22
CA ILE A 136 -8.45 8.31 -19.04
C ILE A 136 -7.53 8.83 -20.15
N ASP A 137 -6.40 9.40 -19.77
CA ASP A 137 -5.39 9.83 -20.74
C ASP A 137 -4.67 8.61 -21.33
N GLN A 138 -4.87 8.39 -22.63
CA GLN A 138 -4.28 7.28 -23.39
C GLN A 138 -2.75 7.32 -23.39
N ARG A 139 -2.14 8.50 -23.21
CA ARG A 139 -0.68 8.64 -23.14
C ARG A 139 -0.11 8.04 -21.86
N LEU A 140 -0.93 7.91 -20.82
CA LEU A 140 -0.55 7.35 -19.53
C LEU A 140 -0.87 5.85 -19.43
N LEU A 141 -1.16 5.18 -20.54
CA LEU A 141 -1.47 3.76 -20.59
C LEU A 141 -0.48 3.01 -21.49
N GLU A 142 0.00 1.88 -21.00
CA GLU A 142 0.77 0.92 -21.78
C GLU A 142 0.05 -0.43 -21.80
N LYS A 143 0.09 -1.11 -22.95
CA LYS A 143 -0.48 -2.45 -23.08
C LYS A 143 0.47 -3.49 -22.49
N SER A 144 0.02 -4.18 -21.45
CA SER A 144 0.72 -5.32 -20.86
C SER A 144 -0.05 -6.63 -21.08
N ARG A 145 0.51 -7.76 -20.63
CA ARG A 145 -0.18 -9.05 -20.60
C ARG A 145 -1.40 -9.07 -19.67
N TYR A 146 -1.48 -8.14 -18.71
CA TYR A 146 -2.58 -7.99 -17.75
C TYR A 146 -3.60 -6.92 -18.16
N GLY A 147 -3.48 -6.38 -19.38
CA GLY A 147 -4.29 -5.27 -19.85
C GLY A 147 -3.53 -3.94 -19.81
N MET A 148 -4.28 -2.84 -19.81
CA MET A 148 -3.68 -1.50 -19.83
C MET A 148 -3.20 -1.12 -18.44
N ILE A 149 -1.90 -0.85 -18.30
CA ILE A 149 -1.27 -0.45 -17.05
C ILE A 149 -0.89 1.03 -17.09
N PRO A 150 -0.91 1.71 -15.92
CA PRO A 150 -0.53 3.11 -15.85
C PRO A 150 0.98 3.29 -16.05
N VAL A 151 1.37 4.23 -16.91
CA VAL A 151 2.77 4.58 -17.17
C VAL A 151 3.00 6.09 -17.09
N MET A 152 4.26 6.47 -16.87
CA MET A 152 4.67 7.87 -17.00
C MET A 152 4.92 8.17 -18.47
N SER A 153 4.43 9.31 -18.94
CA SER A 153 4.65 9.78 -20.30
C SER A 153 4.87 11.28 -20.30
N ASP A 154 5.85 11.77 -21.07
CA ASP A 154 6.20 13.20 -21.18
C ASP A 154 6.37 13.93 -19.83
N GLY A 155 6.89 13.24 -18.81
CA GLY A 155 7.06 13.77 -17.44
C GLY A 155 5.77 13.88 -16.62
N LEU A 156 4.62 13.55 -17.20
CA LEU A 156 3.33 13.48 -16.52
C LEU A 156 3.17 12.12 -15.84
N LYS A 157 2.89 12.14 -14.54
CA LYS A 157 2.64 10.94 -13.74
C LYS A 157 1.14 10.69 -13.61
N PRO A 158 0.68 9.43 -13.61
CA PRO A 158 -0.72 9.10 -13.29
C PRO A 158 -1.19 9.73 -11.98
N PHE A 159 -0.33 9.71 -10.94
CA PHE A 159 -0.62 10.35 -9.64
C PHE A 159 -0.88 11.87 -9.76
N THR A 160 -0.21 12.57 -10.68
CA THR A 160 -0.45 14.01 -10.88
C THR A 160 -1.61 14.29 -11.81
N ALA A 161 -1.77 13.49 -12.86
CA ALA A 161 -2.81 13.66 -13.87
C ALA A 161 -4.21 13.39 -13.32
N TYR A 162 -4.30 12.48 -12.35
CA TYR A 162 -5.56 12.00 -11.78
C TYR A 162 -5.79 12.42 -10.32
N ALA A 163 -4.97 13.33 -9.81
CA ALA A 163 -5.14 13.89 -8.47
C ALA A 163 -6.51 14.58 -8.33
N ALA A 164 -7.09 14.53 -7.13
CA ALA A 164 -8.26 15.34 -6.81
C ALA A 164 -7.98 16.83 -7.04
N GLU A 165 -9.02 17.56 -7.43
CA GLU A 165 -8.97 19.02 -7.44
C GLU A 165 -8.95 19.55 -6.02
N ALA A 166 -7.74 19.82 -5.54
CA ALA A 166 -7.50 20.52 -4.30
C ALA A 166 -6.92 21.90 -4.60
N ASP A 167 -7.37 22.92 -3.88
CA ASP A 167 -6.74 24.24 -3.90
C ASP A 167 -5.35 24.15 -3.24
N ARG A 168 -4.35 23.82 -4.06
CA ARG A 168 -2.97 23.62 -3.60
C ARG A 168 -2.36 24.90 -3.02
N ALA A 169 -2.80 26.07 -3.47
CA ALA A 169 -2.32 27.34 -2.95
C ALA A 169 -2.87 27.60 -1.53
N LYS A 170 -4.11 27.21 -1.27
CA LYS A 170 -4.70 27.24 0.08
C LYS A 170 -4.12 26.13 0.97
N ALA A 171 -3.93 24.94 0.43
CA ALA A 171 -3.29 23.80 1.10
C ALA A 171 -1.87 24.13 1.59
N ALA A 172 -1.12 24.97 0.86
CA ALA A 172 0.20 25.41 1.27
C ALA A 172 0.19 26.40 2.46
N LYS A 173 -0.95 27.00 2.78
CA LYS A 173 -1.10 28.07 3.79
C LYS A 173 -1.88 27.64 5.03
N MET A 174 -2.47 26.44 5.02
CA MET A 174 -3.35 25.95 6.07
C MET A 174 -3.09 24.45 6.33
N PRO A 175 -3.36 23.94 7.54
CA PRO A 175 -3.38 22.50 7.77
C PRO A 175 -4.37 21.80 6.82
N VAL A 176 -3.95 20.67 6.26
CA VAL A 176 -4.75 19.88 5.31
C VAL A 176 -4.94 18.47 5.84
N VAL A 177 -6.14 17.95 5.66
CA VAL A 177 -6.49 16.56 5.98
C VAL A 177 -6.89 15.86 4.68
N ALA A 178 -6.30 14.69 4.44
CA ALA A 178 -6.73 13.77 3.38
C ALA A 178 -7.51 12.62 4.01
N ILE A 179 -8.65 12.27 3.43
CA ILE A 179 -9.49 11.15 3.88
C ILE A 179 -9.52 10.12 2.76
N VAL A 180 -9.07 8.91 3.07
CA VAL A 180 -9.12 7.76 2.16
C VAL A 180 -10.07 6.73 2.74
N VAL A 181 -11.07 6.33 1.97
CA VAL A 181 -11.97 5.22 2.30
C VAL A 181 -11.57 4.00 1.49
N GLY A 182 -11.14 2.94 2.16
CA GLY A 182 -10.71 1.69 1.53
C GLY A 182 -11.74 0.57 1.55
N GLY A 183 -11.38 -0.59 0.97
CA GLY A 183 -12.24 -1.76 0.92
C GLY A 183 -13.40 -1.65 -0.09
N LEU A 184 -13.35 -0.69 -1.01
CA LEU A 184 -14.37 -0.59 -2.05
C LEU A 184 -14.26 -1.77 -3.02
N GLY A 185 -15.40 -2.27 -3.48
CA GLY A 185 -15.49 -3.46 -4.33
C GLY A 185 -15.91 -4.73 -3.59
N VAL A 186 -15.66 -4.84 -2.28
CA VAL A 186 -16.07 -6.02 -1.48
C VAL A 186 -17.60 -6.13 -1.38
N GLY A 187 -18.28 -5.00 -1.21
CA GLY A 187 -19.75 -4.95 -1.16
C GLY A 187 -20.30 -3.96 -2.17
N ALA A 188 -21.05 -4.45 -3.16
CA ALA A 188 -21.59 -3.62 -4.24
C ALA A 188 -22.48 -2.45 -3.75
N ALA A 189 -23.39 -2.74 -2.81
CA ALA A 189 -24.30 -1.74 -2.25
C ALA A 189 -23.54 -0.65 -1.46
N LYS A 190 -22.66 -1.04 -0.53
CA LYS A 190 -21.85 -0.10 0.27
C LYS A 190 -20.90 0.72 -0.58
N THR A 191 -20.30 0.12 -1.61
CA THR A 191 -19.41 0.82 -2.54
C THR A 191 -20.18 1.87 -3.35
N THR A 192 -21.36 1.51 -3.85
CA THR A 192 -22.23 2.45 -4.59
C THR A 192 -22.69 3.60 -3.69
N ASP A 193 -23.07 3.30 -2.45
CA ASP A 193 -23.44 4.30 -1.45
C ASP A 193 -22.27 5.23 -1.11
N ALA A 194 -21.07 4.67 -0.93
CA ALA A 194 -19.86 5.46 -0.66
C ALA A 194 -19.56 6.43 -1.80
N ILE A 195 -19.64 5.96 -3.05
CA ILE A 195 -19.49 6.81 -4.24
C ILE A 195 -20.53 7.94 -4.17
N ILE A 196 -21.83 7.63 -4.10
CA ILE A 196 -22.90 8.63 -4.21
C ILE A 196 -22.95 9.63 -3.04
N LYS A 197 -22.67 9.19 -1.81
CA LYS A 197 -22.92 9.98 -0.60
C LYS A 197 -21.69 10.74 -0.12
N LEU A 198 -20.48 10.29 -0.45
CA LEU A 198 -19.27 10.97 -0.01
C LEU A 198 -19.02 12.21 -0.87
N PRO A 199 -18.49 13.30 -0.28
CA PRO A 199 -18.11 14.46 -1.06
C PRO A 199 -16.89 14.12 -1.95
N ALA A 200 -16.79 14.77 -3.11
CA ALA A 200 -15.71 14.56 -4.09
C ALA A 200 -14.28 14.70 -3.50
N ALA A 201 -14.13 15.44 -2.41
CA ALA A 201 -12.86 15.61 -1.70
C ALA A 201 -12.37 14.33 -0.99
N VAL A 202 -13.20 13.29 -0.85
CA VAL A 202 -12.81 12.01 -0.26
C VAL A 202 -12.25 11.10 -1.33
N THR A 203 -11.05 10.56 -1.07
CA THR A 203 -10.38 9.60 -1.95
C THR A 203 -10.93 8.19 -1.72
N LEU A 204 -11.13 7.44 -2.80
CA LEU A 204 -11.75 6.12 -2.78
C LEU A 204 -10.73 5.05 -3.20
N ALA A 205 -10.45 4.08 -2.33
CA ALA A 205 -9.50 2.99 -2.61
C ALA A 205 -10.24 1.68 -2.90
N PHE A 206 -10.06 1.15 -4.12
CA PHE A 206 -10.70 -0.06 -4.59
C PHE A 206 -9.81 -1.28 -4.42
N THR A 207 -10.43 -2.37 -4.00
CA THR A 207 -9.82 -3.71 -3.97
C THR A 207 -9.77 -4.30 -5.39
N PRO A 208 -8.79 -5.17 -5.69
CA PRO A 208 -8.65 -5.79 -7.02
C PRO A 208 -9.73 -6.84 -7.30
N TYR A 209 -10.49 -7.28 -6.28
CA TYR A 209 -11.44 -8.38 -6.37
C TYR A 209 -12.90 -7.94 -6.46
N GLY A 210 -13.17 -6.65 -6.69
CA GLY A 210 -14.52 -6.16 -6.87
C GLY A 210 -15.24 -6.81 -8.05
N SER A 211 -16.56 -6.96 -7.96
CA SER A 211 -17.37 -7.62 -9.01
C SER A 211 -17.44 -6.88 -10.34
N ASP A 212 -17.11 -5.59 -10.37
CA ASP A 212 -16.99 -4.75 -11.58
C ASP A 212 -16.18 -3.48 -11.27
N PRO A 213 -14.84 -3.59 -11.14
CA PRO A 213 -14.00 -2.48 -10.68
C PRO A 213 -13.96 -1.34 -11.71
N THR A 214 -14.06 -1.64 -13.00
CA THR A 214 -14.03 -0.65 -14.08
C THR A 214 -15.24 0.28 -14.00
N LYS A 215 -16.46 -0.27 -13.93
CA LYS A 215 -17.68 0.54 -13.83
C LYS A 215 -17.74 1.36 -12.54
N LEU A 216 -17.26 0.79 -11.44
CA LEU A 216 -17.20 1.49 -10.16
C LEU A 216 -16.18 2.63 -10.19
N ALA A 217 -15.02 2.41 -10.79
CA ALA A 217 -14.01 3.44 -10.97
C ALA A 217 -14.52 4.59 -11.85
N GLU A 218 -15.19 4.29 -12.97
CA GLU A 218 -15.81 5.30 -13.82
C GLU A 218 -16.85 6.13 -13.09
N ARG A 219 -17.72 5.48 -12.31
CA ARG A 219 -18.74 6.17 -11.54
C ARG A 219 -18.11 7.09 -10.49
N ALA A 220 -17.08 6.62 -9.79
CA ALA A 220 -16.33 7.43 -8.83
C ALA A 220 -15.65 8.64 -9.51
N ARG A 221 -15.06 8.45 -10.69
CA ARG A 221 -14.46 9.53 -11.50
C ARG A 221 -15.49 10.54 -11.99
N ALA A 222 -16.66 10.07 -12.43
CA ALA A 222 -17.77 10.93 -12.83
C ALA A 222 -18.26 11.82 -11.68
N GLN A 223 -18.11 11.35 -10.43
CA GLN A 223 -18.37 12.11 -9.22
C GLN A 223 -17.15 12.87 -8.67
N ARG A 224 -16.07 12.94 -9.46
CA ARG A 224 -14.86 13.73 -9.18
C ARG A 224 -14.04 13.25 -7.98
N HIS A 225 -14.22 12.00 -7.57
CA HIS A 225 -13.33 11.38 -6.59
C HIS A 225 -11.97 11.07 -7.20
N GLU A 226 -10.92 11.27 -6.39
CA GLU A 226 -9.64 10.63 -6.62
C GLU A 226 -9.73 9.15 -6.22
N ILE A 227 -9.03 8.31 -6.97
CA ILE A 227 -9.14 6.86 -6.86
C ILE A 227 -7.76 6.24 -6.65
N LEU A 228 -7.70 5.25 -5.75
CA LEU A 228 -6.51 4.45 -5.50
C LEU A 228 -6.81 2.96 -5.71
N LEU A 229 -5.78 2.21 -6.07
CA LEU A 229 -5.80 0.75 -6.08
C LEU A 229 -5.21 0.25 -4.75
N GLN A 230 -5.97 -0.58 -4.04
CA GLN A 230 -5.54 -1.21 -2.80
C GLN A 230 -4.87 -2.54 -3.11
N ILE A 231 -3.55 -2.61 -2.96
CA ILE A 231 -2.77 -3.82 -3.24
C ILE A 231 -2.80 -4.73 -2.00
N PRO A 232 -3.27 -5.98 -2.12
CA PRO A 232 -3.23 -6.95 -1.03
C PRO A 232 -1.78 -7.40 -0.77
N MET A 233 -1.35 -7.32 0.49
CA MET A 233 -0.03 -7.73 0.94
C MET A 233 -0.17 -8.67 2.14
N GLU A 234 0.83 -9.53 2.33
CA GLU A 234 0.89 -10.52 3.41
C GLU A 234 0.68 -9.87 4.79
N PRO A 235 -0.38 -10.26 5.53
CA PRO A 235 -0.53 -9.88 6.93
C PRO A 235 0.31 -10.79 7.83
N PHE A 236 0.47 -10.41 9.10
CA PHE A 236 1.26 -11.19 10.07
C PHE A 236 0.71 -12.60 10.34
N ASP A 237 -0.59 -12.80 10.17
CA ASP A 237 -1.32 -14.04 10.44
C ASP A 237 -1.68 -14.82 9.16
N TYR A 238 -0.94 -14.61 8.06
CA TYR A 238 -1.09 -15.44 6.87
C TYR A 238 -0.64 -16.89 7.14
N PRO A 239 -1.38 -17.93 6.68
CA PRO A 239 -2.55 -17.89 5.81
C PRO A 239 -3.91 -17.91 6.53
N ASP A 240 -3.96 -17.80 7.86
CA ASP A 240 -5.23 -17.83 8.61
C ASP A 240 -6.13 -16.63 8.24
N ASN A 241 -5.52 -15.49 7.92
CA ASN A 241 -6.17 -14.33 7.32
C ASN A 241 -5.63 -14.09 5.91
N ASP A 242 -6.30 -14.64 4.89
CA ASP A 242 -5.89 -14.51 3.49
C ASP A 242 -6.64 -13.35 2.80
N PRO A 243 -5.93 -12.28 2.37
CA PRO A 243 -6.54 -11.18 1.62
C PRO A 243 -7.03 -11.58 0.21
N GLY A 244 -6.55 -12.70 -0.34
CA GLY A 244 -6.95 -13.23 -1.64
C GLY A 244 -5.78 -13.74 -2.50
N PRO A 245 -6.09 -14.24 -3.72
CA PRO A 245 -5.14 -14.98 -4.56
C PRO A 245 -3.97 -14.14 -5.09
N GLN A 246 -4.13 -12.83 -5.19
CA GLN A 246 -3.09 -11.89 -5.65
C GLN A 246 -2.34 -11.21 -4.51
N THR A 247 -2.40 -11.78 -3.30
CA THR A 247 -1.64 -11.26 -2.17
C THR A 247 -0.14 -11.32 -2.47
N LEU A 248 0.55 -10.19 -2.32
CA LEU A 248 2.00 -10.14 -2.39
C LEU A 248 2.61 -10.77 -1.15
N LEU A 249 3.53 -11.71 -1.34
CA LEU A 249 4.14 -12.46 -0.24
C LEU A 249 5.62 -12.12 -0.09
N THR A 250 6.07 -12.02 1.16
CA THR A 250 7.47 -11.79 1.53
C THR A 250 8.36 -12.99 1.19
N THR A 251 7.77 -14.19 1.09
CA THR A 251 8.48 -15.42 0.72
C THR A 251 8.70 -15.58 -0.77
N LEU A 252 8.07 -14.76 -1.61
CA LEU A 252 8.19 -14.82 -3.07
C LEU A 252 9.31 -13.91 -3.58
N ALA A 253 9.93 -14.32 -4.68
CA ALA A 253 10.87 -13.47 -5.41
C ALA A 253 10.14 -12.24 -6.01
N PRO A 254 10.82 -11.10 -6.20
CA PRO A 254 10.20 -9.89 -6.74
C PRO A 254 9.45 -10.11 -8.07
N GLU A 255 10.01 -10.92 -8.96
CA GLU A 255 9.42 -11.21 -10.28
C GLU A 255 8.11 -12.00 -10.13
N GLN A 256 8.01 -12.87 -9.13
CA GLN A 256 6.78 -13.62 -8.86
C GLN A 256 5.69 -12.73 -8.26
N ASN A 257 6.07 -11.71 -7.47
CA ASN A 257 5.14 -10.72 -6.95
C ASN A 257 4.65 -9.76 -8.05
N LEU A 258 5.47 -9.45 -9.06
CA LEU A 258 5.04 -8.68 -10.25
C LEU A 258 4.05 -9.46 -11.13
N ASP A 259 4.04 -10.79 -11.01
CA ASP A 259 3.15 -11.64 -11.79
C ASP A 259 1.74 -11.79 -11.17
N ARG A 260 1.51 -11.25 -9.96
CA ARG A 260 0.23 -11.26 -9.23
C ARG A 260 -0.62 -10.01 -9.49
#